data_AF-A0A162T758-F1
#
_entry.id   AF-A0A162T758-F1
#
_cell.length_a   1.000
_cell.length_b   1.000
_cell.length_c   1.000
_cell.angle_alpha   90.00
_cell.angle_beta   90.00
_cell.angle_gamma   90.00
#
_symmetry.space_group_name_H-M   'P 1'
#
loop_
_entity.id
_entity.type
_entity.pdbx_description
1 polymer ?
#
loop_
_entity_poly.entity_id
_entity_poly.type
_entity_poly.pdbx_seq_one_letter_code
_entity_poly.pdbx_strand_id
1 'polypeptide(L)'
;MHLIKELLIVIGRIVTILPLMLVITLYMGKRSIGELPVFDFLVIIILGAVVGADIADPEIEHIHTATAIILIGFFQRIVSKLKIKYRKFGHLITFEPTIVIQYGKFIVPNLTKIRYSIDNIFQMLREKEVFDISDVYYNSK
;
A
#
# COMPACT_ATOMS: atom_id res chain seq x y z
N MET A 1 -32.03 28.08 2.14
CA MET A 1 -30.86 28.65 2.84
C MET A 1 -30.08 27.62 3.65
N HIS A 2 -30.74 26.63 4.27
CA HIS A 2 -30.08 25.55 5.02
C HIS A 2 -29.20 24.63 4.14
N LEU A 3 -29.74 24.11 3.03
CA LEU A 3 -29.00 23.28 2.07
C LEU A 3 -27.71 23.94 1.54
N ILE A 4 -27.75 25.25 1.30
CA ILE A 4 -26.58 26.01 0.82
C ILE A 4 -25.48 26.02 1.90
N LYS A 5 -25.84 26.14 3.18
CA LYS A 5 -24.86 26.09 4.28
C LYS A 5 -24.23 24.69 4.39
N GLU A 6 -25.02 23.64 4.28
CA GLU A 6 -24.51 22.25 4.32
C GLU A 6 -23.55 21.98 3.16
N LEU A 7 -23.93 22.36 1.94
CA LEU A 7 -23.07 22.26 0.76
C LEU A 7 -21.77 23.04 0.94
N LEU A 8 -21.82 24.25 1.48
CA LEU A 8 -20.62 25.06 1.76
C LEU A 8 -19.70 24.40 2.79
N ILE A 9 -20.26 23.76 3.83
CA ILE A 9 -19.47 23.01 4.82
C ILE A 9 -18.76 21.83 4.15
N VAL A 10 -19.48 21.04 3.35
CA VAL A 10 -18.92 19.87 2.66
C VAL A 10 -17.82 20.29 1.67
N ILE A 11 -18.05 21.36 0.88
CA ILE A 11 -17.03 21.91 -0.02
C ILE A 11 -15.79 22.35 0.78
N GLY A 12 -15.99 23.04 1.90
CA GLY A 12 -14.90 23.44 2.79
C GLY A 12 -14.07 22.25 3.25
N ARG A 13 -14.71 21.18 3.73
CA ARG A 13 -14.05 19.94 4.17
C ARG A 13 -13.28 19.26 3.05
N ILE A 14 -13.84 19.17 1.84
CA ILE A 14 -13.18 18.57 0.68
C ILE A 14 -11.91 19.35 0.33
N VAL A 15 -12.01 20.68 0.30
CA VAL A 15 -10.90 21.59 -0.06
C VAL A 15 -9.79 21.55 0.99
N THR A 16 -10.08 21.23 2.25
CA THR A 16 -9.06 21.13 3.31
C THR A 16 -8.49 19.72 3.46
N ILE A 17 -9.34 18.68 3.48
CA ILE A 17 -8.92 17.32 3.82
C ILE A 17 -8.18 16.63 2.67
N LEU A 18 -8.58 16.85 1.41
CA LEU A 18 -7.94 16.18 0.28
C LEU A 18 -6.48 16.64 0.08
N PRO A 19 -6.14 17.95 0.13
CA PRO A 19 -4.75 18.38 0.11
C PRO A 19 -3.95 17.84 1.30
N LEU A 20 -4.54 17.79 2.50
CA LEU A 20 -3.87 17.20 3.66
C LEU A 20 -3.56 15.71 3.43
N MET A 21 -4.55 14.93 2.99
CA MET A 21 -4.38 13.51 2.66
C MET A 21 -3.32 13.33 1.58
N LEU A 22 -3.31 14.17 0.55
CA LEU A 22 -2.30 14.14 -0.51
C LEU A 22 -0.90 14.39 0.04
N VAL A 23 -0.70 15.45 0.83
CA VAL A 23 0.60 15.77 1.45
C VAL A 23 1.09 14.63 2.32
N ILE A 24 0.21 14.04 3.13
CA ILE A 24 0.56 12.91 4.00
C ILE A 24 0.88 11.64 3.19
N THR A 25 0.11 11.36 2.13
CA THR A 25 0.38 10.23 1.24
C THR A 25 1.73 10.40 0.51
N LEU A 26 2.06 11.61 0.06
CA LEU A 26 3.36 11.92 -0.51
C LEU A 26 4.50 11.77 0.52
N TYR A 27 4.26 12.17 1.77
CA TYR A 27 5.21 11.99 2.87
C TYR A 27 5.51 10.52 3.19
N MET A 28 4.53 9.63 3.04
CA MET A 28 4.70 8.18 3.20
C MET A 28 5.71 7.61 2.17
N GLY A 29 5.87 8.26 1.02
CA GLY A 29 6.91 8.02 0.01
C GLY A 29 6.41 7.32 -1.25
N LYS A 30 7.33 7.11 -2.22
CA LYS A 30 7.01 6.46 -3.50
C LYS A 30 6.89 4.94 -3.31
N ARG A 31 5.72 4.37 -3.58
CA ARG A 31 5.51 2.93 -3.76
C ARG A 31 4.68 2.69 -5.01
N SER A 32 5.04 1.70 -5.81
CA SER A 32 4.24 1.30 -6.97
C SER A 32 2.92 0.70 -6.48
N ILE A 33 1.79 1.18 -7.00
CA ILE A 33 0.45 0.69 -6.63
C ILE A 33 0.33 -0.84 -6.83
N GLY A 34 1.06 -1.39 -7.81
CA GLY A 34 1.07 -2.84 -8.10
C GLY A 34 1.96 -3.70 -7.19
N GLU A 35 2.76 -3.09 -6.31
CA GLU A 35 3.68 -3.79 -5.40
C GLU A 35 3.54 -3.31 -3.96
N LEU A 36 2.39 -2.72 -3.60
CA LEU A 36 2.16 -2.22 -2.25
C LEU A 36 2.23 -3.37 -1.24
N PRO A 37 3.15 -3.31 -0.26
CA PRO A 37 3.09 -4.16 0.92
C PRO A 37 1.69 -4.13 1.54
N VAL A 38 1.22 -5.30 2.01
CA VAL A 38 -0.11 -5.44 2.64
C VAL A 38 -0.36 -4.40 3.72
N PHE A 39 0.65 -4.09 4.52
CA PHE A 39 0.54 -3.03 5.54
C PHE A 39 0.22 -1.65 4.95
N ASP A 40 0.85 -1.23 3.85
CA ASP A 40 0.54 0.09 3.26
C ASP A 40 -0.84 0.11 2.61
N PHE A 41 -1.24 -1.02 2.03
CA PHE A 41 -2.58 -1.17 1.48
C PHE A 41 -3.64 -0.97 2.57
N LEU A 42 -3.43 -1.57 3.75
CA LEU A 42 -4.29 -1.34 4.92
C LEU A 42 -4.29 0.13 5.34
N VAL A 43 -3.12 0.80 5.37
CA VAL A 43 -3.05 2.22 5.72
C VAL A 43 -3.84 3.09 4.73
N ILE A 44 -3.73 2.82 3.43
CA ILE A 44 -4.48 3.57 2.39
C ILE A 44 -5.99 3.38 2.56
N ILE A 45 -6.46 2.15 2.84
CA ILE A 45 -7.88 1.87 3.10
C ILE A 45 -8.36 2.66 4.32
N ILE A 46 -7.61 2.64 5.42
CA ILE A 46 -7.98 3.34 6.65
C ILE A 46 -8.03 4.85 6.41
N LEU A 47 -7.03 5.42 5.72
CA LEU A 47 -7.03 6.84 5.35
C LEU A 47 -8.25 7.20 4.50
N GLY A 48 -8.58 6.39 3.50
CA GLY A 48 -9.76 6.59 2.67
C GLY A 48 -11.07 6.52 3.48
N ALA A 49 -11.18 5.59 4.42
CA ALA A 49 -12.35 5.47 5.29
C ALA A 49 -12.50 6.69 6.22
N VAL A 50 -11.41 7.14 6.82
CA VAL A 50 -11.39 8.31 7.71
C VAL A 50 -11.75 9.59 6.95
N VAL A 51 -11.17 9.81 5.78
CA VAL A 51 -11.49 10.95 4.91
C VAL A 51 -12.93 10.87 4.39
N GLY A 52 -13.38 9.68 4.01
CA GLY A 52 -14.75 9.46 3.55
C GLY A 52 -15.77 9.78 4.63
N ALA A 53 -15.53 9.35 5.88
CA ALA A 53 -16.39 9.65 7.02
C ALA A 53 -16.48 11.16 7.26
N ASP A 54 -15.35 11.87 7.23
CA ASP A 54 -15.30 13.33 7.40
C ASP A 54 -16.11 14.11 6.35
N ILE A 55 -16.04 13.68 5.09
CA ILE A 55 -16.77 14.34 4.01
C ILE A 55 -18.25 13.98 4.05
N ALA A 56 -18.58 12.72 4.37
CA ALA A 56 -19.95 12.21 4.33
C ALA A 56 -20.80 12.67 5.51
N ASP A 57 -20.19 12.85 6.69
CA ASP A 57 -20.89 13.22 7.90
C ASP A 57 -20.34 14.54 8.50
N PRO A 58 -21.07 15.66 8.31
CA PRO A 58 -20.70 16.95 8.89
C PRO A 58 -20.72 17.00 10.42
N GLU A 59 -21.32 16.03 11.11
CA GLU A 59 -21.31 15.97 12.59
C GLU A 59 -19.96 15.49 13.14
N ILE A 60 -19.18 14.74 12.34
CA ILE A 60 -17.84 14.32 12.72
C ILE A 60 -16.94 15.54 12.78
N GLU A 61 -16.24 15.74 13.91
CA GLU A 61 -15.33 16.87 14.06
C GLU A 61 -14.14 16.79 13.08
N HIS A 62 -14.08 17.77 12.18
CA HIS A 62 -13.07 17.81 11.12
C HIS A 62 -11.63 17.79 11.63
N ILE A 63 -11.37 18.40 12.79
CA ILE A 63 -10.05 18.44 13.40
C ILE A 63 -9.57 17.06 13.88
N HIS A 64 -10.49 16.21 14.33
CA HIS A 64 -10.17 14.84 14.72
C HIS A 64 -9.77 14.01 13.51
N THR A 65 -10.47 14.17 12.38
CA THR A 65 -10.09 13.55 11.11
C THR A 65 -8.70 13.98 10.67
N ALA A 66 -8.43 15.29 10.65
CA ALA A 66 -7.12 15.83 10.26
C ALA A 66 -5.98 15.28 11.14
N THR A 67 -6.22 15.20 12.46
CA THR A 67 -5.27 14.64 13.43
C THR A 67 -5.03 13.16 13.17
N ALA A 68 -6.09 12.38 12.91
CA ALA A 68 -5.99 10.97 12.59
C ALA A 68 -5.15 10.73 11.33
N ILE A 69 -5.37 11.49 10.26
CA ILE A 69 -4.59 11.38 9.01
C ILE A 69 -3.10 11.61 9.27
N ILE A 70 -2.76 12.67 10.02
CA ILE A 70 -1.36 12.99 10.36
C ILE A 70 -0.73 11.86 11.16
N LEU A 71 -1.41 11.36 12.20
CA LEU A 71 -0.91 10.30 13.06
C LEU A 71 -0.75 8.97 12.31
N ILE A 72 -1.71 8.62 11.46
CA ILE A 72 -1.65 7.41 10.62
C ILE A 72 -0.47 7.49 9.66
N GLY A 73 -0.29 8.62 8.96
CA GLY A 73 0.84 8.81 8.05
C GLY A 73 2.19 8.77 8.77
N PHE A 74 2.28 9.40 9.94
CA PHE A 74 3.48 9.39 10.76
C PHE A 74 3.81 7.98 11.28
N PHE A 75 2.80 7.26 11.77
CA PHE A 75 2.95 5.87 12.21
C PHE A 75 3.40 4.97 11.07
N GLN A 76 2.78 5.08 9.89
CA GLN A 76 3.19 4.32 8.72
C GLN A 76 4.65 4.59 8.35
N ARG A 77 5.09 5.85 8.42
CA ARG A 77 6.49 6.21 8.15
C ARG A 77 7.45 5.57 9.13
N ILE A 78 7.11 5.55 10.43
CA ILE A 78 7.90 4.87 11.46
C ILE A 78 7.99 3.37 11.17
N VAL A 79 6.86 2.72 10.97
CA VAL A 79 6.79 1.28 10.69
C VAL A 79 7.59 0.94 9.43
N SER A 80 7.50 1.77 8.39
CA SER A 80 8.31 1.62 7.19
C SER A 80 9.81 1.72 7.45
N LYS A 81 10.26 2.65 8.29
CA LYS A 81 11.69 2.78 8.64
C LYS A 81 12.14 1.59 9.48
N LEU A 82 11.32 1.15 10.43
CA LEU A 82 11.59 -0.03 11.26
C LEU A 82 11.67 -1.31 10.44
N LYS A 83 10.80 -1.48 9.44
CA LYS A 83 10.84 -2.59 8.49
C LYS A 83 12.20 -2.69 7.78
N ILE A 84 12.74 -1.56 7.33
CA ILE A 84 14.04 -1.51 6.63
C ILE A 84 15.19 -1.78 7.61
N LYS A 85 15.11 -1.23 8.83
CA LYS A 85 16.14 -1.39 9.85
C LYS A 85 16.19 -2.79 10.44
N TYR A 86 15.04 -3.45 10.61
CA TYR A 86 14.90 -4.74 11.28
C TYR A 86 14.25 -5.77 10.34
N ARG A 87 15.07 -6.55 9.64
CA ARG A 87 14.61 -7.57 8.67
C ARG A 87 13.57 -8.54 9.25
N LYS A 88 13.76 -8.99 10.50
CA LYS A 88 12.77 -9.86 11.20
C LYS A 88 11.41 -9.19 11.43
N PHE A 89 11.40 -7.90 11.76
CA PHE A 89 10.15 -7.14 11.91
C PHE A 89 9.50 -6.98 10.54
N GLY A 90 10.27 -6.59 9.53
CA GLY A 90 9.79 -6.47 8.15
C GLY A 90 9.12 -7.74 7.62
N HIS A 91 9.67 -8.91 7.98
CA HIS A 91 9.13 -10.23 7.64
C HIS A 91 7.80 -10.56 8.34
N LEU A 92 7.54 -10.00 9.52
CA LEU A 92 6.29 -10.23 10.26
C LEU A 92 5.12 -9.43 9.67
N ILE A 93 5.39 -8.19 9.24
CA ILE A 93 4.36 -7.23 8.79
C ILE A 93 4.21 -7.16 7.26
N THR A 94 5.11 -7.78 6.51
CA THR A 94 5.01 -7.92 5.05
C THR A 94 5.29 -9.36 4.71
N PHE A 95 4.45 -9.97 3.86
CA PHE A 95 4.74 -11.30 3.32
C PHE A 95 6.13 -11.30 2.68
N GLU A 96 6.94 -12.32 2.99
CA GLU A 96 8.29 -12.44 2.43
C GLU A 96 8.20 -12.53 0.88
N PRO A 97 8.99 -11.71 0.14
CA PRO A 97 9.16 -11.94 -1.28
C PRO A 97 9.75 -13.34 -1.46
N THR A 98 8.96 -14.23 -2.03
CA THR A 98 9.35 -15.63 -2.19
C THR A 98 9.98 -15.80 -3.56
N ILE A 99 11.26 -16.19 -3.58
CA ILE A 99 11.98 -16.44 -4.82
C ILE A 99 11.40 -17.72 -5.44
N VAL A 100 10.83 -17.61 -6.63
CA VAL A 100 10.23 -18.74 -7.35
C VAL A 100 11.08 -19.24 -8.51
N ILE A 101 11.99 -18.41 -9.02
CA ILE A 101 12.95 -18.75 -10.08
C ILE A 101 14.34 -18.31 -9.63
N GLN A 102 15.32 -19.20 -9.76
CA GLN A 102 16.72 -18.91 -9.51
C GLN A 102 17.59 -19.58 -10.58
N TYR A 103 18.49 -18.82 -11.19
CA TYR A 103 19.38 -19.30 -12.26
C TYR A 103 18.64 -20.07 -13.37
N GLY A 104 17.53 -19.51 -13.87
CA GLY A 104 16.71 -20.13 -14.91
C GLY A 104 15.95 -21.39 -14.49
N LYS A 105 15.87 -21.72 -13.19
CA LYS A 105 15.17 -22.91 -12.67
C LYS A 105 14.09 -22.55 -11.67
N PHE A 106 12.94 -23.20 -11.78
CA PHE A 106 11.86 -23.08 -10.80
C PHE A 106 12.24 -23.70 -9.45
N ILE A 107 11.92 -23.00 -8.37
CA ILE A 107 12.01 -23.50 -6.99
C ILE A 107 10.64 -24.03 -6.60
N VAL A 108 10.34 -25.28 -6.97
CA VAL A 108 9.04 -25.95 -6.75
C VAL A 108 8.56 -25.93 -5.28
N PRO A 109 9.44 -26.11 -4.26
CA PRO A 109 9.01 -26.01 -2.86
C PRO A 109 8.43 -24.63 -2.51
N ASN A 110 9.01 -23.57 -3.06
CA ASN A 110 8.57 -22.19 -2.83
C ASN A 110 7.23 -21.92 -3.50
N LEU A 111 7.04 -22.40 -4.74
CA LEU A 111 5.75 -22.33 -5.44
C LEU A 111 4.63 -23.02 -4.67
N THR A 112 4.90 -24.20 -4.10
CA THR A 112 3.94 -24.94 -3.27
C THR A 112 3.61 -24.17 -1.99
N LYS A 113 4.61 -23.56 -1.34
CA LYS A 113 4.44 -22.75 -0.12
C LYS A 113 3.51 -21.55 -0.35
N ILE A 114 3.62 -20.89 -1.50
CA ILE A 114 2.77 -19.73 -1.85
C ILE A 114 1.51 -20.11 -2.63
N ARG A 115 1.29 -21.40 -2.92
CA ARG A 115 0.14 -21.95 -3.68
C ARG A 115 0.05 -21.41 -5.11
N TYR A 116 1.18 -21.21 -5.78
CA TYR A 116 1.23 -20.85 -7.19
C TYR A 116 1.56 -22.08 -8.04
N SER A 117 0.89 -22.22 -9.19
CA SER A 117 1.28 -23.19 -10.22
C SER A 117 2.41 -22.63 -11.10
N ILE A 118 3.08 -23.50 -11.84
CA ILE A 118 4.06 -23.11 -12.85
C ILE A 118 3.39 -22.23 -13.93
N ASP A 119 2.15 -22.54 -14.31
CA ASP A 119 1.38 -21.80 -15.30
C ASP A 119 1.11 -20.35 -14.87
N ASN A 120 0.86 -20.13 -13.56
CA ASN A 120 0.74 -18.78 -13.01
C ASN A 120 2.02 -17.98 -13.24
N ILE A 121 3.20 -18.59 -13.01
CA ILE A 121 4.46 -17.89 -13.22
C ILE A 121 4.71 -17.63 -14.70
N PHE A 122 4.44 -18.58 -15.59
CA PHE A 122 4.55 -18.34 -17.02
C PHE A 122 3.63 -17.22 -17.51
N GLN A 123 2.41 -17.10 -16.96
CA GLN A 123 1.54 -15.98 -17.25
C GLN A 123 2.18 -14.64 -16.83
N MET A 124 2.72 -14.57 -15.60
CA MET A 124 3.39 -13.36 -15.10
C MET A 124 4.65 -13.01 -15.91
N LEU A 125 5.41 -14.01 -16.38
CA LEU A 125 6.56 -13.79 -17.26
C LEU A 125 6.14 -13.23 -18.63
N ARG A 126 5.05 -13.75 -19.21
CA ARG A 126 4.50 -13.24 -20.48
C ARG A 126 4.00 -11.80 -20.36
N GLU A 127 3.39 -11.42 -19.24
CA GLU A 127 3.02 -10.02 -18.95
C GLU A 127 4.23 -9.08 -18.88
N LYS A 128 5.42 -9.63 -18.68
CA LYS A 128 6.71 -8.93 -18.70
C LYS A 128 7.52 -9.18 -19.97
N GLU A 129 6.90 -9.77 -21.01
CA GLU A 129 7.52 -10.09 -22.29
C GLU A 129 8.73 -11.05 -22.19
N VAL A 130 8.78 -11.86 -21.13
CA VAL A 130 9.80 -12.90 -20.93
C VAL A 130 9.22 -14.24 -21.37
N PHE A 131 9.79 -14.83 -22.42
CA PHE A 131 9.34 -16.09 -23.01
C PHE A 131 10.29 -17.26 -22.72
N ASP A 132 11.57 -16.99 -22.45
CA ASP A 132 12.53 -17.99 -21.99
C ASP A 132 12.85 -17.78 -20.51
N ILE A 133 12.70 -18.84 -19.71
CA ILE A 133 13.01 -18.80 -18.29
C ILE A 133 14.52 -18.66 -18.02
N SER A 134 15.36 -19.08 -18.97
CA SER A 134 16.81 -19.02 -18.87
C SER A 134 17.32 -17.58 -18.74
N ASP A 135 16.54 -16.61 -19.24
CA ASP A 135 16.83 -15.18 -19.13
C ASP A 135 16.57 -14.62 -17.72
N VAL A 136 15.93 -15.41 -16.84
CA VAL A 136 15.61 -15.01 -15.48
C VAL A 136 16.74 -15.40 -14.52
N TYR A 137 17.56 -14.41 -14.18
CA TYR A 137 18.69 -14.58 -13.25
C TYR A 137 18.47 -13.79 -11.95
N TYR A 138 18.34 -14.50 -10.83
CA TYR A 138 18.33 -13.91 -9.49
C TYR A 138 19.48 -14.48 -8.66
N ASN A 139 20.32 -13.60 -8.11
CA ASN A 139 21.44 -13.98 -7.25
C ASN A 139 21.13 -13.61 -5.79
N SER A 140 20.73 -14.59 -4.99
CA SER A 140 20.56 -14.43 -3.54
C SER A 140 21.92 -14.62 -2.86
N LYS A 141 22.67 -13.53 -2.67
CA LYS A 141 23.75 -13.50 -1.66
C LYS A 141 23.19 -13.24 -0.27
#